data_AF-A0A4Q5QSX4-F1
#
_entry.id   AF-A0A4Q5QSX4-F1
#
_cell.length_a   1.000
_cell.length_b   1.000
_cell.length_c   1.000
_cell.angle_alpha   90.00
_cell.angle_beta   90.00
_cell.angle_gamma   90.00
#
_symmetry.space_group_name_H-M   'P 1'
#
loop_
_entity.id
_entity.type
_entity.pdbx_description
1 polymer ?
#
loop_
_entity_poly.entity_id
_entity_poly.type
_entity_poly.pdbx_seq_one_letter_code
_entity_poly.pdbx_strand_id
1 'polypeptide(L)'
;MKQTGFLLLAAALIFSSCKKENDNKSGILKGAELQVHEGKAWTWVQLDQNGNPQKMAVSINDAAMKSLPTTGGNDGHNQGHSGINNWVLKFHPKANVSPFNFIGLDWNPIGHEPDPIYGKSHFDFHFYMMTQAEVDAIPPYPLDSVKFKNSPAPEYLPANYFNAGGGVPKMGAHWVDPTSPEFSGKPFTQTFIYGSYNGKVNFYEPMI
;
A
#
# COMPACT_ATOMS: atom_id res chain seq x y z
N MET A 1 -86.65 26.24 -13.54
CA MET A 1 -86.03 25.50 -12.42
C MET A 1 -84.59 25.19 -12.80
N LYS A 2 -83.62 25.74 -12.07
CA LYS A 2 -82.17 25.57 -12.30
C LYS A 2 -81.70 24.38 -11.46
N GLN A 3 -81.01 23.41 -12.04
CA GLN A 3 -80.24 22.42 -11.29
C GLN A 3 -78.78 22.50 -11.72
N THR A 4 -77.97 23.04 -10.83
CA THR A 4 -76.50 23.04 -10.87
C THR A 4 -76.00 21.76 -10.22
N GLY A 5 -75.35 20.88 -10.99
CA GLY A 5 -74.66 19.70 -10.48
C GLY A 5 -73.24 20.07 -10.02
N PHE A 6 -72.94 19.83 -8.74
CA PHE A 6 -71.60 19.92 -8.18
C PHE A 6 -70.81 18.64 -8.53
N LEU A 7 -69.70 18.77 -9.27
CA LEU A 7 -68.69 17.70 -9.36
C LEU A 7 -67.72 17.84 -8.17
N LEU A 8 -67.69 16.83 -7.31
CA LEU A 8 -66.68 16.66 -6.26
C LEU A 8 -65.42 16.04 -6.88
N LEU A 9 -64.31 16.77 -6.85
CA LEU A 9 -62.99 16.30 -7.23
C LEU A 9 -62.36 15.58 -6.03
N ALA A 10 -62.25 14.24 -6.09
CA ALA A 10 -61.52 13.47 -5.08
C ALA A 10 -60.04 13.39 -5.48
N ALA A 11 -59.19 14.20 -4.85
CA ALA A 11 -57.74 14.09 -4.97
C ALA A 11 -57.23 13.00 -4.02
N ALA A 12 -56.88 11.84 -4.56
CA ALA A 12 -56.19 10.79 -3.82
C ALA A 12 -54.70 11.14 -3.69
N LEU A 13 -54.29 11.63 -2.52
CA LEU A 13 -52.88 11.81 -2.15
C LEU A 13 -52.26 10.44 -1.86
N ILE A 14 -51.51 9.90 -2.83
CA ILE A 14 -50.69 8.71 -2.64
C ILE A 14 -49.44 9.14 -1.84
N PHE A 15 -49.45 8.92 -0.53
CA PHE A 15 -48.24 9.02 0.29
C PHE A 15 -47.30 7.85 -0.07
N SER A 16 -46.37 8.08 -0.99
CA SER A 16 -45.19 7.22 -1.12
C SER A 16 -44.35 7.38 0.14
N SER A 17 -44.48 6.41 1.05
CA SER A 17 -43.54 6.22 2.15
C SER A 17 -42.18 5.84 1.56
N CYS A 18 -41.32 6.83 1.32
CA CYS A 18 -39.89 6.60 1.13
C CYS A 18 -39.36 5.87 2.38
N LYS A 19 -39.23 4.55 2.31
CA LYS A 19 -38.29 3.85 3.20
C LYS A 19 -36.93 4.50 2.92
N LYS A 20 -36.40 5.25 3.87
CA LYS A 20 -34.98 5.62 3.86
C LYS A 20 -34.21 4.32 3.81
N GLU A 21 -33.71 3.94 2.64
CA GLU A 21 -32.64 2.96 2.58
C GLU A 21 -31.49 3.54 3.39
N ASN A 22 -31.10 2.82 4.44
CA ASN A 22 -29.97 3.21 5.24
C ASN A 22 -28.73 2.83 4.41
N ASP A 23 -28.21 3.78 3.63
CA ASP A 23 -27.05 3.64 2.74
C ASP A 23 -25.74 3.42 3.52
N ASN A 24 -25.74 2.55 4.53
CA ASN A 24 -24.57 2.21 5.30
C ASN A 24 -23.64 1.33 4.46
N LYS A 25 -22.55 1.92 4.00
CA LYS A 25 -21.51 1.26 3.18
C LYS A 25 -20.33 0.74 4.00
N SER A 26 -20.42 0.77 5.34
CA SER A 26 -19.35 0.26 6.20
C SER A 26 -19.17 -1.24 6.05
N GLY A 27 -17.94 -1.70 6.26
CA GLY A 27 -17.60 -3.12 6.14
C GLY A 27 -16.12 -3.34 5.87
N ILE A 28 -15.76 -4.59 5.59
CA ILE A 28 -14.40 -4.98 5.21
C ILE A 28 -14.44 -5.50 3.78
N LEU A 29 -13.65 -4.88 2.92
CA LEU A 29 -13.37 -5.38 1.57
C LEU A 29 -12.07 -6.17 1.60
N LYS A 30 -12.15 -7.49 1.50
CA LYS A 30 -11.00 -8.39 1.50
C LYS A 30 -10.48 -8.59 0.07
N GLY A 31 -9.18 -8.40 -0.15
CA GLY A 31 -8.49 -8.73 -1.40
C GLY A 31 -8.38 -10.24 -1.64
N ALA A 32 -7.87 -10.61 -2.82
CA ALA A 32 -7.59 -12.01 -3.11
C ALA A 32 -6.46 -12.54 -2.20
N GLU A 33 -6.56 -13.81 -1.81
CA GLU A 33 -5.47 -14.50 -1.10
C GLU A 33 -4.39 -14.91 -2.10
N LEU A 34 -3.13 -14.68 -1.73
CA LEU A 34 -1.96 -15.19 -2.42
C LEU A 34 -1.27 -16.23 -1.56
N GLN A 35 -0.74 -17.26 -2.21
CA GLN A 35 0.11 -18.24 -1.55
C GLN A 35 1.45 -17.58 -1.18
N VAL A 36 1.84 -17.72 0.10
CA VAL A 36 3.13 -17.28 0.64
C VAL A 36 3.70 -18.48 1.38
N HIS A 37 4.71 -19.12 0.78
CA HIS A 37 5.27 -20.39 1.27
C HIS A 37 4.18 -21.43 1.57
N GLU A 38 4.09 -21.98 2.78
CA GLU A 38 3.06 -22.96 3.15
C GLU A 38 1.72 -22.32 3.56
N GLY A 39 1.63 -20.99 3.57
CA GLY A 39 0.44 -20.25 3.97
C GLY A 39 0.00 -19.21 2.96
N LYS A 40 -0.62 -18.15 3.47
CA LYS A 40 -1.25 -17.14 2.63
C LYS A 40 -1.08 -15.73 3.19
N ALA A 41 -1.09 -14.77 2.27
CA ALA A 41 -1.26 -13.36 2.58
C ALA A 41 -2.38 -12.73 1.75
N TRP A 42 -3.00 -11.67 2.27
CA TRP A 42 -4.04 -10.91 1.57
C TRP A 42 -4.09 -9.47 2.08
N THR A 43 -4.71 -8.58 1.31
CA THR A 43 -5.06 -7.24 1.79
C THR A 43 -6.49 -7.20 2.32
N TRP A 44 -6.80 -6.22 3.15
CA TRP A 44 -8.18 -5.82 3.39
C TRP A 44 -8.28 -4.32 3.65
N VAL A 45 -9.46 -3.78 3.35
CA VAL A 45 -9.77 -2.36 3.53
C VAL A 45 -11.04 -2.24 4.38
N GLN A 46 -10.93 -1.55 5.52
CA GLN A 46 -12.09 -1.23 6.35
C GLN A 46 -12.70 0.09 5.86
N LEU A 47 -14.01 0.08 5.61
CA LEU A 47 -14.77 1.24 5.15
C LEU A 47 -15.60 1.88 6.27
N ASP A 48 -15.73 3.19 6.23
CA ASP A 48 -16.70 3.94 7.03
C ASP A 48 -18.14 3.80 6.50
N GLN A 49 -19.11 4.41 7.18
CA GLN A 49 -20.53 4.38 6.78
C GLN A 49 -20.79 4.98 5.39
N ASN A 50 -19.91 5.85 4.91
CA ASN A 50 -19.99 6.50 3.59
C ASN A 50 -19.26 5.70 2.50
N GLY A 51 -18.55 4.63 2.87
CA GLY A 51 -17.76 3.80 1.96
C GLY A 51 -16.32 4.30 1.75
N ASN A 52 -15.84 5.25 2.56
CA ASN A 52 -14.46 5.72 2.51
C ASN A 52 -13.51 4.77 3.25
N PRO A 53 -12.29 4.53 2.76
CA PRO A 53 -11.29 3.75 3.51
C PRO A 53 -10.92 4.43 4.83
N GLN A 54 -10.97 3.68 5.93
CA GLN A 54 -10.43 4.07 7.24
C GLN A 54 -9.13 3.35 7.56
N LYS A 55 -8.99 2.11 7.09
CA LYS A 55 -7.79 1.30 7.30
C LYS A 55 -7.50 0.47 6.05
N MET A 56 -6.23 0.37 5.70
CA MET A 56 -5.70 -0.61 4.76
C MET A 56 -4.73 -1.49 5.53
N ALA A 57 -4.75 -2.78 5.27
CA ALA A 57 -3.91 -3.71 5.98
C ALA A 57 -3.50 -4.90 5.12
N VAL A 58 -2.36 -5.47 5.49
CA VAL A 58 -1.90 -6.77 5.04
C VAL A 58 -2.15 -7.76 6.16
N SER A 59 -2.54 -8.98 5.81
CA SER A 59 -2.62 -10.10 6.73
C SER A 59 -1.82 -11.25 6.18
N ILE A 60 -0.98 -11.84 7.04
CA ILE A 60 -0.15 -13.01 6.76
C ILE A 60 -0.54 -14.04 7.82
N ASN A 61 -0.90 -15.25 7.40
CA ASN A 61 -1.35 -16.26 8.34
C ASN A 61 -0.18 -17.02 8.99
N ASP A 62 -0.48 -17.73 10.08
CA ASP A 62 0.46 -18.54 10.84
C ASP A 62 1.28 -19.52 9.97
N ALA A 63 0.64 -20.18 9.00
CA ALA A 63 1.31 -21.14 8.14
C ALA A 63 2.38 -20.46 7.28
N ALA A 64 2.11 -19.24 6.77
CA ALA A 64 3.09 -18.47 6.02
C ALA A 64 4.23 -18.02 6.94
N MET A 65 3.90 -17.43 8.10
CA MET A 65 4.91 -16.94 9.06
C MET A 65 5.85 -18.05 9.56
N LYS A 66 5.34 -19.26 9.77
CA LYS A 66 6.12 -20.42 10.26
C LYS A 66 6.94 -21.11 9.17
N SER A 67 6.68 -20.81 7.89
CA SER A 67 7.37 -21.42 6.75
C SER A 67 8.28 -20.44 6.00
N LEU A 68 8.45 -19.22 6.52
CA LEU A 68 9.39 -18.26 5.96
C LEU A 68 10.83 -18.82 6.00
N PRO A 69 11.60 -18.69 4.91
CA PRO A 69 12.99 -19.10 4.90
C PRO A 69 13.77 -18.28 5.93
N THR A 70 14.70 -18.92 6.63
CA THR A 70 15.59 -18.27 7.62
C THR A 70 17.02 -18.11 7.12
N THR A 71 17.27 -18.47 5.86
CA THR A 71 18.57 -18.37 5.20
C THR A 71 18.39 -17.66 3.86
N GLY A 72 19.40 -16.90 3.44
CA GLY A 72 19.42 -16.33 2.08
C GLY A 72 19.41 -17.44 1.04
N GLY A 73 18.60 -17.29 -0.02
CA GLY A 73 18.71 -18.14 -1.20
C GLY A 73 20.09 -18.00 -1.87
N ASN A 74 20.50 -19.00 -2.65
CA ASN A 74 21.79 -19.01 -3.37
C ASN A 74 21.83 -18.05 -4.58
N ASP A 75 20.75 -17.33 -4.84
CA ASP A 75 20.54 -16.37 -5.91
C ASP A 75 21.10 -14.99 -5.56
N GLY A 76 22.32 -15.01 -5.01
CA GLY A 76 23.08 -13.86 -4.54
C GLY A 76 23.04 -12.69 -5.52
N HIS A 77 22.21 -11.71 -5.21
CA HIS A 77 22.39 -10.26 -5.36
C HIS A 77 21.11 -9.62 -4.79
N ASN A 78 21.16 -9.23 -3.51
CA ASN A 78 20.14 -8.48 -2.75
C ASN A 78 19.87 -7.05 -3.31
N GLN A 79 19.91 -6.86 -4.62
CA GLN A 79 19.70 -5.56 -5.28
C GLN A 79 18.48 -5.57 -6.21
N GLY A 80 17.49 -6.41 -5.92
CA GLY A 80 16.23 -6.39 -6.63
C GLY A 80 15.24 -7.46 -6.20
N HIS A 81 13.95 -7.10 -6.26
CA HIS A 81 12.78 -7.94 -6.03
C HIS A 81 12.51 -8.99 -7.13
N SER A 82 13.55 -9.69 -7.60
CA SER A 82 13.42 -10.73 -8.61
C SER A 82 13.47 -12.15 -8.01
N GLY A 83 13.42 -12.25 -6.68
CA GLY A 83 13.56 -13.51 -5.93
C GLY A 83 12.23 -14.16 -5.52
N ILE A 84 12.35 -15.37 -4.98
CA ILE A 84 11.26 -16.24 -4.47
C ILE A 84 10.50 -15.68 -3.24
N ASN A 85 10.83 -14.47 -2.78
CA ASN A 85 10.30 -13.85 -1.56
C ASN A 85 9.66 -12.46 -1.78
N ASN A 86 9.18 -12.18 -2.99
CA ASN A 86 8.35 -10.99 -3.29
C ASN A 86 6.96 -11.43 -3.77
N TRP A 87 5.91 -10.79 -3.24
CA TRP A 87 4.53 -10.99 -3.66
C TRP A 87 3.82 -9.67 -3.95
N VAL A 88 2.98 -9.65 -4.97
CA VAL A 88 2.16 -8.48 -5.36
C VAL A 88 0.73 -8.64 -4.85
N LEU A 89 0.45 -8.12 -3.66
CA LEU A 89 -0.88 -8.16 -3.05
C LEU A 89 -1.79 -7.07 -3.64
N LYS A 90 -2.93 -7.48 -4.20
CA LYS A 90 -3.93 -6.57 -4.77
C LYS A 90 -4.99 -6.20 -3.74
N PHE A 91 -5.46 -4.96 -3.79
CA PHE A 91 -6.66 -4.54 -3.07
C PHE A 91 -7.93 -5.14 -3.69
N HIS A 92 -9.01 -5.21 -2.91
CA HIS A 92 -10.31 -5.58 -3.45
C HIS A 92 -10.76 -4.56 -4.52
N PRO A 93 -11.27 -4.97 -5.69
CA PRO A 93 -11.58 -4.06 -6.81
C PRO A 93 -12.61 -2.94 -6.50
N LYS A 94 -13.42 -3.12 -5.45
CA LYS A 94 -14.39 -2.10 -5.00
C LYS A 94 -13.83 -1.12 -3.97
N ALA A 95 -12.59 -1.28 -3.52
CA ALA A 95 -11.99 -0.41 -2.53
C ALA A 95 -11.41 0.84 -3.21
N ASN A 96 -11.82 2.02 -2.77
CA ASN A 96 -11.29 3.29 -3.28
C ASN A 96 -10.02 3.69 -2.52
N VAL A 97 -8.89 3.06 -2.81
CA VAL A 97 -7.63 3.21 -2.08
C VAL A 97 -6.66 4.24 -2.68
N SER A 98 -7.15 5.16 -3.52
CA SER A 98 -6.32 6.22 -4.09
C SER A 98 -5.52 6.95 -3.01
N PRO A 99 -4.19 7.17 -3.18
CA PRO A 99 -3.43 7.02 -4.42
C PRO A 99 -2.81 5.63 -4.68
N PHE A 100 -3.10 4.62 -3.86
CA PHE A 100 -2.44 3.31 -3.94
C PHE A 100 -3.04 2.39 -5.01
N ASN A 101 -2.20 1.55 -5.60
CA ASN A 101 -2.57 0.55 -6.61
C ASN A 101 -2.46 -0.88 -6.07
N PHE A 102 -1.33 -1.21 -5.43
CA PHE A 102 -1.05 -2.54 -4.89
C PHE A 102 -0.02 -2.45 -3.76
N ILE A 103 0.20 -3.58 -3.07
CA ILE A 103 1.25 -3.71 -2.05
C ILE A 103 2.27 -4.74 -2.53
N GLY A 104 3.54 -4.36 -2.62
CA GLY A 104 4.65 -5.31 -2.63
C GLY A 104 4.89 -5.84 -1.22
N LEU A 105 4.86 -7.15 -1.04
CA LEU A 105 5.23 -7.82 0.18
C LEU A 105 6.57 -8.49 -0.04
N ASP A 106 7.57 -8.10 0.74
CA ASP A 106 8.93 -8.57 0.59
C ASP A 106 9.44 -9.17 1.88
N TRP A 107 9.94 -10.41 1.82
CA TRP A 107 10.59 -11.05 2.95
C TRP A 107 12.11 -11.10 2.73
N ASN A 108 12.84 -10.44 3.62
CA ASN A 108 14.30 -10.43 3.61
C ASN A 108 14.82 -11.39 4.70
N PRO A 109 15.12 -12.68 4.39
CA PRO A 109 15.49 -13.67 5.40
C PRO A 109 16.81 -13.37 6.13
N ILE A 110 17.69 -12.57 5.51
CA ILE A 110 18.98 -12.15 6.04
C ILE A 110 19.13 -10.62 6.08
N GLY A 111 18.02 -9.89 5.90
CA GLY A 111 18.04 -8.45 5.74
C GLY A 111 18.66 -7.97 4.42
N HIS A 112 18.95 -6.68 4.35
CA HIS A 112 19.58 -6.03 3.20
C HIS A 112 20.41 -4.81 3.62
N GLU A 113 21.08 -4.17 2.66
CA GLU A 113 21.91 -2.99 2.93
C GLU A 113 21.12 -1.77 3.44
N PRO A 114 21.74 -0.90 4.26
CA PRO A 114 23.04 -1.08 4.89
C PRO A 114 23.00 -2.17 5.97
N ASP A 115 23.85 -3.19 5.81
CA ASP A 115 23.88 -4.41 6.63
C ASP A 115 23.98 -4.14 8.16
N PRO A 116 24.76 -3.14 8.64
CA PRO A 116 24.79 -2.82 10.07
C PRO A 116 23.46 -2.31 10.65
N ILE A 117 22.52 -1.87 9.81
CA ILE A 117 21.24 -1.28 10.20
C ILE A 117 20.10 -2.25 9.87
N TYR A 118 20.02 -2.72 8.63
CA TYR A 118 18.93 -3.57 8.13
C TYR A 118 19.34 -5.02 7.84
N GLY A 119 20.49 -5.49 8.36
CA GLY A 119 20.97 -6.87 8.17
C GLY A 119 20.28 -7.95 9.02
N LYS A 120 19.15 -7.64 9.66
CA LYS A 120 18.32 -8.64 10.35
C LYS A 120 17.15 -9.04 9.48
N SER A 121 16.56 -10.21 9.70
CA SER A 121 15.38 -10.62 8.95
C SER A 121 14.18 -9.70 9.22
N HIS A 122 13.52 -9.21 8.19
CA HIS A 122 12.37 -8.33 8.30
C HIS A 122 11.53 -8.36 7.02
N PHE A 123 10.33 -7.79 7.09
CA PHE A 123 9.48 -7.54 5.94
C PHE A 123 9.56 -6.09 5.49
N ASP A 124 9.51 -5.88 4.17
CA ASP A 124 9.24 -4.57 3.58
C ASP A 124 7.85 -4.59 2.95
N PHE A 125 7.05 -3.58 3.25
CA PHE A 125 5.68 -3.46 2.74
C PHE A 125 5.57 -2.25 1.82
N HIS A 126 5.73 -2.44 0.52
CA HIS A 126 5.71 -1.37 -0.46
C HIS A 126 4.28 -1.02 -0.91
N PHE A 127 3.67 0.00 -0.33
CA PHE A 127 2.38 0.54 -0.80
C PHE A 127 2.60 1.44 -2.02
N TYR A 128 2.54 0.85 -3.21
CA TYR A 128 2.82 1.54 -4.46
C TYR A 128 1.66 2.44 -4.92
N MET A 129 1.99 3.67 -5.30
CA MET A 129 1.14 4.62 -6.01
C MET A 129 1.31 4.56 -7.53
N MET A 130 2.36 3.88 -8.00
CA MET A 130 2.56 3.56 -9.42
C MET A 130 1.83 2.27 -9.80
N THR A 131 1.54 2.12 -11.09
CA THR A 131 1.08 0.83 -11.65
C THR A 131 2.22 -0.18 -11.67
N GLN A 132 1.91 -1.49 -11.69
CA GLN A 132 2.94 -2.53 -11.74
C GLN A 132 3.88 -2.37 -12.94
N ALA A 133 3.33 -2.01 -14.11
CA ALA A 133 4.13 -1.82 -15.32
C ALA A 133 5.10 -0.63 -15.20
N GLU A 134 4.70 0.45 -14.54
CA GLU A 134 5.60 1.60 -14.30
C GLU A 134 6.68 1.24 -13.28
N VAL A 135 6.33 0.48 -12.23
CA VAL A 135 7.27 -0.07 -11.25
C VAL A 135 8.31 -0.95 -11.96
N ASP A 136 7.86 -1.92 -12.75
CA ASP A 136 8.75 -2.83 -13.50
C ASP A 136 9.65 -2.09 -14.52
N ALA A 137 9.24 -0.89 -14.95
CA ALA A 137 10.00 -0.06 -15.88
C ALA A 137 11.08 0.82 -15.22
N ILE A 138 11.14 0.91 -13.88
CA ILE A 138 12.19 1.65 -13.17
C ILE A 138 13.52 0.88 -13.31
N PRO A 139 14.51 1.41 -14.07
CA PRO A 139 15.74 0.70 -14.35
C PRO A 139 16.73 0.79 -13.18
N PRO A 140 17.85 0.05 -13.21
CA PRO A 140 18.95 0.23 -12.27
C PRO A 140 19.43 1.69 -12.21
N TYR A 141 19.79 2.16 -11.01
CA TYR A 141 20.19 3.54 -10.76
C TYR A 141 21.24 4.11 -11.74
N PRO A 142 22.33 3.39 -12.12
CA PRO A 142 23.31 3.91 -13.07
C PRO A 142 22.73 4.25 -14.46
N LEU A 143 21.60 3.64 -14.86
CA LEU A 143 20.98 3.86 -16.16
C LEU A 143 20.01 5.06 -16.20
N ASP A 144 19.46 5.48 -15.06
CA ASP A 144 18.51 6.62 -15.01
C ASP A 144 18.70 7.51 -13.76
N SER A 145 19.95 7.70 -13.33
CA SER A 145 20.27 8.43 -12.09
C SER A 145 19.69 9.85 -12.03
N VAL A 146 19.41 10.46 -13.18
CA VAL A 146 18.75 11.78 -13.28
C VAL A 146 17.34 11.71 -12.69
N LYS A 147 16.54 10.70 -13.03
CA LYS A 147 15.17 10.55 -12.49
C LYS A 147 15.16 10.11 -11.04
N PHE A 148 16.12 9.30 -10.60
CA PHE A 148 16.25 8.96 -9.18
C PHE A 148 16.56 10.19 -8.32
N LYS A 149 17.42 11.10 -8.81
CA LYS A 149 17.80 12.33 -8.09
C LYS A 149 16.75 13.44 -8.21
N ASN A 150 15.84 13.35 -9.17
CA ASN A 150 14.74 14.30 -9.31
C ASN A 150 13.76 14.10 -8.14
N SER A 151 13.95 14.88 -7.09
CA SER A 151 13.21 14.77 -5.84
C SER A 151 11.79 15.32 -5.98
N PRO A 152 10.79 14.77 -5.26
CA PRO A 152 9.47 15.38 -5.18
C PRO A 152 9.51 16.80 -4.63
N ALA A 153 8.45 17.57 -4.89
CA ALA A 153 8.30 18.87 -4.23
C ALA A 153 8.22 18.68 -2.70
N PRO A 154 8.81 19.57 -1.88
CA PRO A 154 8.96 19.35 -0.44
C PRO A 154 7.65 19.09 0.31
N GLU A 155 6.52 19.62 -0.17
CA GLU A 155 5.20 19.42 0.42
C GLU A 155 4.69 17.97 0.36
N TYR A 156 5.32 17.11 -0.45
CA TYR A 156 4.96 15.69 -0.55
C TYR A 156 5.78 14.78 0.37
N LEU A 157 6.78 15.32 1.08
CA LEU A 157 7.63 14.57 2.02
C LEU A 157 7.63 15.23 3.40
N PRO A 158 7.75 14.46 4.49
CA PRO A 158 7.98 15.05 5.80
C PRO A 158 9.30 15.84 5.82
N ALA A 159 9.31 16.99 6.48
CA ALA A 159 10.43 17.94 6.41
C ALA A 159 11.78 17.38 6.91
N ASN A 160 11.76 16.39 7.80
CA ASN A 160 12.94 15.76 8.36
C ASN A 160 13.47 14.58 7.54
N TYR A 161 12.72 14.11 6.53
CA TYR A 161 13.15 12.98 5.72
C TYR A 161 14.21 13.42 4.71
N PHE A 162 15.23 12.58 4.52
CA PHE A 162 16.29 12.84 3.55
C PHE A 162 16.59 11.60 2.73
N ASN A 163 17.08 11.82 1.51
CA ASN A 163 17.58 10.77 0.64
C ASN A 163 19.07 10.55 0.93
N ALA A 164 19.45 9.35 1.36
CA ALA A 164 20.85 9.00 1.64
C ALA A 164 21.69 8.77 0.37
N GLY A 165 21.09 8.89 -0.81
CA GLY A 165 21.69 8.66 -2.11
C GLY A 165 21.29 7.31 -2.73
N GLY A 166 21.58 7.16 -4.02
CA GLY A 166 21.31 5.92 -4.75
C GLY A 166 19.84 5.72 -5.13
N GLY A 167 19.47 4.47 -5.32
CA GLY A 167 18.12 4.06 -5.69
C GLY A 167 18.08 2.61 -6.12
N VAL A 168 16.93 1.98 -5.93
CA VAL A 168 16.75 0.55 -6.20
C VAL A 168 15.87 0.38 -7.45
N PRO A 169 16.28 -0.42 -8.45
CA PRO A 169 15.43 -0.73 -9.59
C PRO A 169 14.10 -1.31 -9.13
N LYS A 170 13.04 -1.02 -9.88
CA LYS A 170 11.66 -1.37 -9.51
C LYS A 170 11.15 -0.75 -8.20
N MET A 171 11.84 0.22 -7.62
CA MET A 171 11.34 0.96 -6.46
C MET A 171 11.52 2.46 -6.72
N GLY A 172 12.76 2.95 -6.69
CA GLY A 172 13.07 4.37 -6.70
C GLY A 172 14.12 4.74 -5.66
N ALA A 173 14.20 6.04 -5.37
CA ALA A 173 15.05 6.59 -4.35
C ALA A 173 14.34 6.51 -2.99
N HIS A 174 15.08 6.18 -1.93
CA HIS A 174 14.53 5.96 -0.59
C HIS A 174 14.80 7.17 0.31
N TRP A 175 13.80 7.56 1.08
CA TRP A 175 13.85 8.69 2.00
C TRP A 175 13.60 8.18 3.41
N VAL A 176 14.54 8.48 4.31
CA VAL A 176 14.55 7.98 5.69
C VAL A 176 14.45 9.14 6.69
N ASP A 177 13.91 8.83 7.86
CA ASP A 177 13.95 9.73 9.03
C ASP A 177 15.29 9.55 9.77
N PRO A 178 16.18 10.57 9.81
CA PRO A 178 17.46 10.47 10.51
C PRO A 178 17.29 10.40 12.03
N THR A 179 16.10 10.67 12.56
CA THR A 179 15.80 10.60 13.99
C THR A 179 15.38 9.19 14.44
N SER A 180 15.23 8.25 13.50
CA SER A 180 14.89 6.87 13.86
C SER A 180 15.98 6.24 14.74
N PRO A 181 15.60 5.37 15.71
CA PRO A 181 16.53 4.78 16.68
C PRO A 181 17.75 4.12 16.05
N GLU A 182 17.60 3.49 14.88
CA GLU A 182 18.65 2.79 14.15
C GLU A 182 19.80 3.69 13.68
N PHE A 183 19.56 4.99 13.53
CA PHE A 183 20.61 5.97 13.23
C PHE A 183 21.27 6.55 14.49
N SER A 184 20.90 6.07 15.67
CA SER A 184 21.44 6.49 16.97
C SER A 184 22.07 5.35 17.79
N GLY A 185 22.48 4.27 17.11
CA GLY A 185 23.18 3.13 17.72
C GLY A 185 22.26 2.11 18.40
N LYS A 186 20.94 2.25 18.27
CA LYS A 186 19.98 1.23 18.69
C LYS A 186 19.71 0.27 17.52
N PRO A 187 19.31 -0.98 17.79
CA PRO A 187 18.87 -1.86 16.72
C PRO A 187 17.60 -1.33 16.05
N PHE A 188 17.49 -1.53 14.73
CA PHE A 188 16.24 -1.41 14.00
C PHE A 188 15.18 -2.37 14.57
N THR A 189 13.94 -1.88 14.68
CA THR A 189 12.75 -2.67 15.06
C THR A 189 11.59 -2.46 14.10
N GLN A 190 11.44 -1.21 13.64
CA GLN A 190 10.53 -0.81 12.59
C GLN A 190 11.01 0.55 12.08
N THR A 191 10.77 0.84 10.81
CA THR A 191 11.08 2.13 10.20
C THR A 191 10.05 2.42 9.13
N PHE A 192 9.95 3.68 8.74
CA PHE A 192 9.05 4.10 7.68
C PHE A 192 9.86 4.85 6.64
N ILE A 193 9.72 4.43 5.39
CA ILE A 193 10.41 4.98 4.25
C ILE A 193 9.40 5.54 3.27
N TYR A 194 9.77 6.67 2.66
CA TYR A 194 9.09 7.15 1.46
C TYR A 194 9.94 6.81 0.24
N GLY A 195 9.27 6.36 -0.81
CA GLY A 195 9.85 6.14 -2.12
C GLY A 195 9.58 7.29 -3.07
N SER A 196 10.54 7.59 -3.94
CA SER A 196 10.30 8.53 -5.04
C SER A 196 10.95 8.12 -6.35
N TYR A 197 10.33 8.52 -7.45
CA TYR A 197 10.93 8.45 -8.78
C TYR A 197 10.46 9.61 -9.66
N ASN A 198 11.40 10.28 -10.32
CA ASN A 198 11.15 11.36 -11.27
C ASN A 198 10.21 12.47 -10.76
N GLY A 199 10.50 13.01 -9.59
CA GLY A 199 9.78 14.14 -9.01
C GLY A 199 8.44 13.78 -8.36
N LYS A 200 8.15 12.48 -8.18
CA LYS A 200 6.92 12.01 -7.55
C LYS A 200 7.22 11.04 -6.42
N VAL A 201 6.49 11.15 -5.32
CA VAL A 201 6.39 10.08 -4.33
C VAL A 201 5.66 8.92 -4.99
N ASN A 202 6.22 7.71 -4.90
CA ASN A 202 5.68 6.55 -5.60
C ASN A 202 5.39 5.33 -4.72
N PHE A 203 5.92 5.27 -3.50
CA PHE A 203 5.52 4.28 -2.52
C PHE A 203 5.70 4.77 -1.08
N TYR A 204 4.97 4.12 -0.17
CA TYR A 204 5.25 4.13 1.27
C TYR A 204 5.72 2.75 1.68
N GLU A 205 6.68 2.68 2.60
CA GLU A 205 7.31 1.44 3.01
C GLU A 205 7.52 1.41 4.52
N PRO A 206 6.57 0.82 5.26
CA PRO A 206 6.87 0.27 6.58
C PRO A 206 7.80 -0.94 6.42
N MET A 207 8.90 -0.96 7.16
CA MET A 207 9.72 -2.15 7.36
C MET A 207 9.54 -2.65 8.79
N ILE A 208 9.35 -3.96 8.99
CA ILE A 208 9.06 -4.59 10.31
C ILE A 208 9.75 -5.94 10.47
#